data_AF-A0A9C9G418-F1
#
_entry.id   AF-A0A9C9G418-F1
#
_cell.length_a   1.000
_cell.length_b   1.000
_cell.length_c   1.000
_cell.angle_alpha   90.00
_cell.angle_beta   90.00
_cell.angle_gamma   90.00
#
_symmetry.space_group_name_H-M   'P 1'
#
loop_
_entity.id
_entity.type
_entity.pdbx_description
1 polymer ?
#
loop_
_entity_poly.entity_id
_entity_poly.type
_entity_poly.pdbx_seq_one_letter_code
_entity_poly.pdbx_strand_id
1 'polypeptide(L)'
;MIQLVMIFLAFACSLLLTRYLTIPGTWFYILDHPNERSLHDSPTPRAGGLAIFITIALFIVFISATTDLDLSDLLWLAAGSVLVALVSFVDDYMNLSFLFRLMVQTIAAGIVIYGG
;
A
#
# COMPACT_ATOMS: atom_id res chain seq x y z
N MET A 1 -3.07 -18.53 -18.74
CA MET A 1 -2.05 -17.66 -19.37
C MET A 1 -2.25 -16.18 -19.04
N ILE A 2 -3.45 -15.61 -19.23
CA ILE A 2 -3.72 -14.17 -18.97
C ILE A 2 -3.39 -13.75 -17.53
N GLN A 3 -3.80 -14.52 -16.52
CA GLN A 3 -3.50 -14.25 -15.11
C GLN A 3 -1.98 -14.21 -14.82
N LEU A 4 -1.20 -15.10 -15.43
CA LEU A 4 0.25 -15.13 -15.26
C LEU A 4 0.88 -13.85 -15.82
N VAL A 5 0.41 -13.40 -16.99
CA VAL A 5 0.85 -12.14 -17.61
C VAL A 5 0.52 -10.95 -16.71
N MET A 6 -0.67 -10.91 -16.11
CA MET A 6 -1.07 -9.86 -15.18
C MET A 6 -0.17 -9.80 -13.94
N ILE A 7 0.21 -10.96 -13.38
CA ILE A 7 1.13 -11.02 -12.23
C ILE A 7 2.50 -10.44 -12.60
N PHE A 8 3.05 -10.81 -13.77
CA PHE A 8 4.33 -10.25 -14.23
C PHE A 8 4.24 -8.74 -14.51
N LEU A 9 3.13 -8.27 -15.08
CA LEU A 9 2.89 -6.84 -15.29
C LEU A 9 2.76 -6.07 -13.96
N ALA A 10 2.05 -6.63 -12.97
CA ALA A 10 1.95 -6.04 -11.64
C ALA A 10 3.31 -5.98 -10.96
N PHE A 11 4.10 -7.05 -11.03
CA PHE A 11 5.47 -7.06 -10.53
C PHE A 11 6.34 -5.99 -11.19
N ALA A 12 6.33 -5.92 -12.53
CA ALA A 12 7.08 -4.91 -13.27
C ALA A 12 6.62 -3.48 -12.93
N CYS A 13 5.31 -3.25 -12.84
CA CYS A 13 4.72 -1.97 -12.45
C CYS A 13 5.18 -1.55 -11.04
N SER A 14 5.08 -2.46 -10.05
CA SER A 14 5.53 -2.19 -8.69
C SER A 14 7.02 -1.92 -8.61
N LEU A 15 7.85 -2.66 -9.36
CA LEU A 15 9.30 -2.43 -9.43
C LEU A 15 9.63 -1.05 -10.00
N LEU A 16 9.00 -0.67 -11.12
CA LEU A 16 9.20 0.63 -11.76
C LEU A 16 8.70 1.77 -10.87
N LEU A 17 7.53 1.60 -10.24
CA LEU A 17 6.95 2.60 -9.35
C LEU A 17 7.78 2.76 -8.08
N THR A 18 8.25 1.67 -7.48
CA THR A 18 9.18 1.72 -6.34
C THR A 18 10.44 2.49 -6.74
N ARG A 19 11.07 2.12 -7.86
CA ARG A 19 12.26 2.81 -8.37
C ARG A 19 12.00 4.31 -8.53
N TYR A 20 10.89 4.69 -9.15
CA TYR A 20 10.49 6.09 -9.36
C TYR A 20 10.26 6.84 -8.05
N LEU A 21 9.49 6.29 -7.11
CA LEU A 21 9.18 6.93 -5.83
C LEU A 21 10.41 7.05 -4.92
N THR A 22 11.42 6.19 -5.11
CA THR A 22 12.70 6.26 -4.40
C THR A 22 13.74 7.18 -5.04
N ILE A 23 13.40 7.91 -6.12
CA ILE A 23 14.31 8.89 -6.71
C ILE A 23 14.42 10.11 -5.76
N PRO A 24 15.64 10.55 -5.41
CA PRO A 24 15.83 11.77 -4.62
C PRO A 24 15.18 12.99 -5.28
N GLY A 25 14.50 13.82 -4.48
CA GLY A 25 13.84 15.04 -4.96
C GLY A 25 12.35 14.88 -5.29
N THR A 26 11.80 13.66 -5.19
CA THR A 26 10.33 13.48 -5.17
C THR A 26 9.77 13.79 -3.78
N TRP A 27 8.49 14.18 -3.67
CA TRP A 27 7.83 14.36 -2.37
C TRP A 27 7.82 13.04 -1.57
N PHE A 28 7.78 11.89 -2.25
CA PHE A 28 7.73 10.57 -1.62
C PHE A 28 9.10 10.03 -1.19
N TYR A 29 10.18 10.80 -1.40
CA TYR A 29 11.52 10.43 -0.97
C TYR A 29 11.70 10.67 0.54
N ILE A 30 11.12 9.79 1.35
CA ILE A 30 11.29 9.75 2.80
C ILE A 30 12.42 8.78 3.12
N LEU A 31 13.34 9.17 4.01
CA LEU A 31 14.43 8.31 4.43
C LEU A 31 14.17 7.72 5.82
N ASP A 32 14.35 6.41 5.93
CA ASP A 32 14.55 5.72 7.19
C ASP A 32 15.97 5.96 7.68
N HIS A 33 16.13 6.63 8.81
CA HIS A 33 17.44 6.74 9.45
C HIS A 33 17.67 5.54 10.39
N PRO A 34 18.86 4.93 10.36
CA PRO A 34 19.16 3.77 11.18
C PRO A 34 19.00 4.09 12.67
N ASN A 35 18.39 3.16 13.40
CA ASN A 35 18.18 3.20 14.84
C ASN A 35 18.71 1.90 15.49
N GLU A 36 18.60 1.78 16.81
CA GLU A 36 19.09 0.62 17.59
C GLU A 36 18.50 -0.73 17.14
N ARG A 37 17.42 -0.73 16.35
CA ARG A 37 16.73 -1.91 15.82
C ARG A 37 16.92 -2.09 14.30
N SER A 38 17.56 -1.15 13.62
CA SER A 38 17.75 -1.20 12.17
C SER A 38 18.81 -2.24 11.80
N LEU A 39 18.54 -2.99 10.72
CA LEU A 39 19.48 -3.95 10.12
C LEU A 39 20.30 -3.32 8.97
N HIS A 40 20.17 -2.01 8.77
CA HIS A 40 20.85 -1.23 7.76
C HIS A 40 21.71 -0.16 8.44
N ASP A 41 22.85 0.16 7.84
CA ASP A 41 23.81 1.14 8.37
C ASP A 41 23.70 2.51 7.67
N SER A 42 22.92 2.60 6.58
CA SER A 42 22.78 3.80 5.75
C SER A 42 21.32 4.16 5.56
N PRO A 43 20.96 5.46 5.50
CA PRO A 43 19.57 5.86 5.31
C PRO A 43 18.94 5.22 4.07
N THR A 44 17.76 4.60 4.21
CA THR A 44 17.08 3.88 3.12
C THR A 44 15.72 4.50 2.79
N PRO A 45 15.33 4.62 1.51
CA PRO A 45 14.02 5.18 1.14
C PRO A 45 12.82 4.33 1.61
N ARG A 46 11.79 4.98 2.19
CA ARG A 46 10.55 4.36 2.69
C ARG A 46 9.34 4.58 1.75
N ALA A 47 9.46 4.20 0.48
CA ALA A 47 8.38 4.39 -0.50
C ALA A 47 7.79 3.08 -1.07
N GLY A 48 8.32 1.92 -0.69
CA GLY A 48 7.92 0.63 -1.25
C GLY A 48 6.46 0.26 -0.98
N GLY A 49 5.96 0.51 0.23
CA GLY A 49 4.57 0.23 0.60
C GLY A 49 3.56 0.98 -0.27
N LEU A 50 3.82 2.26 -0.54
CA LEU A 50 2.98 3.09 -1.41
C LEU A 50 2.98 2.56 -2.85
N ALA A 51 4.15 2.15 -3.37
CA ALA A 51 4.25 1.56 -4.71
C ALA A 51 3.43 0.27 -4.84
N ILE A 52 3.51 -0.61 -3.83
CA ILE A 52 2.73 -1.86 -3.79
C ILE A 52 1.24 -1.55 -3.74
N PHE A 53 0.81 -0.64 -2.86
CA PHE A 53 -0.60 -0.29 -2.72
C PHE A 53 -1.20 0.27 -4.01
N ILE A 54 -0.54 1.25 -4.64
CA ILE A 54 -0.99 1.83 -5.92
C ILE A 54 -1.07 0.75 -7.00
N THR A 55 -0.07 -0.13 -7.08
CA THR A 55 -0.04 -1.20 -8.09
C THR A 55 -1.21 -2.16 -7.88
N ILE A 56 -1.43 -2.63 -6.65
CA ILE A 56 -2.53 -3.55 -6.34
C ILE A 56 -3.88 -2.89 -6.64
N ALA A 57 -4.09 -1.64 -6.23
CA ALA A 57 -5.32 -0.91 -6.50
C ALA A 57 -5.61 -0.79 -8.01
N LEU A 58 -4.61 -0.44 -8.81
CA LEU A 58 -4.74 -0.35 -10.28
C LEU A 58 -5.09 -1.70 -10.91
N PHE A 59 -4.41 -2.78 -10.51
CA PHE A 59 -4.64 -4.10 -11.08
C PHE A 59 -5.96 -4.71 -10.62
N ILE A 60 -6.41 -4.42 -9.40
CA ILE A 60 -7.74 -4.81 -8.93
C ILE A 60 -8.83 -4.15 -9.77
N VAL A 61 -8.73 -2.85 -10.05
CA VAL A 61 -9.67 -2.13 -10.93
C VAL A 61 -9.65 -2.69 -12.36
N PHE A 62 -8.46 -3.03 -12.86
CA PHE A 62 -8.33 -3.64 -14.18
C PHE A 62 -8.96 -5.03 -14.24
N ILE A 63 -8.72 -5.87 -13.24
CA ILE A 63 -9.29 -7.21 -13.15
C ILE A 63 -10.82 -7.12 -13.04
N SER A 64 -11.35 -6.26 -12.16
CA SER A 64 -12.80 -6.11 -11.99
C SER A 64 -13.51 -5.63 -13.25
N ALA A 65 -12.84 -4.90 -14.14
CA ALA A 65 -13.38 -4.55 -15.46
C ALA A 65 -13.43 -5.71 -16.46
N THR A 66 -12.70 -6.81 -16.19
CA THR A 66 -12.56 -7.97 -17.09
C THR A 66 -13.18 -9.26 -16.55
N THR A 67 -13.67 -9.24 -15.32
CA THR A 67 -14.25 -10.39 -14.60
C THR A 67 -15.53 -9.96 -13.91
N ASP A 68 -16.47 -10.89 -13.70
CA ASP A 68 -17.71 -10.67 -12.94
C ASP A 68 -17.45 -10.62 -11.42
N LEU A 69 -16.54 -9.75 -10.98
CA LEU A 69 -16.35 -9.47 -9.56
C LEU A 69 -17.50 -8.59 -9.05
N ASP A 70 -18.00 -8.92 -7.86
CA ASP A 70 -18.98 -8.07 -7.20
C ASP A 70 -18.32 -6.74 -6.81
N LEU A 71 -18.82 -5.64 -7.40
CA LEU A 71 -18.31 -4.32 -7.10
C LEU A 71 -18.57 -3.91 -5.65
N SER A 72 -19.60 -4.46 -5.00
CA SER A 72 -19.93 -4.13 -3.62
C SER A 72 -18.86 -4.64 -2.65
N ASP A 73 -18.47 -5.92 -2.75
CA ASP A 73 -17.38 -6.52 -1.98
C ASP A 73 -16.06 -5.76 -2.20
N LEU A 74 -15.80 -5.37 -3.46
CA LEU A 74 -14.61 -4.63 -3.81
C LEU A 74 -14.56 -3.24 -3.17
N LEU A 75 -15.69 -2.54 -3.07
CA LEU A 75 -15.77 -1.23 -2.45
C LEU A 75 -15.47 -1.28 -0.95
N TRP A 76 -15.96 -2.30 -0.24
CA TRP A 76 -15.68 -2.48 1.18
C TRP A 76 -14.21 -2.82 1.45
N LEU A 77 -13.64 -3.71 0.65
CA LEU A 77 -12.22 -4.02 0.70
C LEU A 77 -11.35 -2.80 0.37
N ALA A 78 -11.73 -2.03 -0.65
CA ALA A 78 -11.05 -0.79 -1.03
C ALA A 78 -11.11 0.24 0.11
N ALA A 79 -12.28 0.45 0.72
CA ALA A 79 -12.43 1.40 1.83
C ALA A 79 -11.55 1.03 3.03
N GLY A 80 -11.56 -0.24 3.46
CA GLY A 80 -10.70 -0.70 4.56
C GLY A 80 -9.21 -0.59 4.23
N SER A 81 -8.81 -1.03 3.03
CA SER A 81 -7.40 -1.00 2.61
C SER A 81 -6.86 0.42 2.40
N VAL A 82 -7.65 1.35 1.84
CA VAL A 82 -7.28 2.78 1.74
C VAL A 82 -7.05 3.37 3.13
N LEU A 83 -7.92 3.07 4.09
CA LEU A 83 -7.79 3.58 5.45
C LEU A 83 -6.51 3.05 6.15
N VAL A 84 -6.17 1.77 5.97
CA VAL A 84 -4.90 1.20 6.44
C VAL A 84 -3.70 1.82 5.72
N ALA A 85 -3.77 2.01 4.41
CA ALA A 85 -2.71 2.61 3.62
C ALA A 85 -2.44 4.06 4.05
N LEU A 86 -3.49 4.85 4.29
CA LEU A 86 -3.38 6.22 4.75
C LEU A 86 -2.74 6.31 6.13
N VAL A 87 -3.18 5.52 7.12
CA VAL A 87 -2.58 5.58 8.46
C VAL A 87 -1.13 5.09 8.44
N SER A 88 -0.81 4.09 7.62
CA SER A 88 0.56 3.60 7.48
C SER A 88 1.45 4.66 6.82
N PHE A 89 0.95 5.34 5.79
CA PHE A 89 1.67 6.42 5.13
C PHE A 89 1.88 7.61 6.06
N VAL A 90 0.87 8.02 6.84
CA VAL A 90 1.02 9.12 7.81
C VAL A 90 1.99 8.74 8.93
N ASP A 91 1.98 7.49 9.37
CA ASP A 91 2.93 6.96 10.36
C ASP A 91 4.39 7.10 9.91
N ASP A 92 4.65 6.88 8.61
CA ASP A 92 5.99 7.04 8.03
C ASP A 92 6.53 8.47 8.15
N TYR A 93 5.67 9.50 8.25
CA TYR A 93 6.09 10.90 8.45
C TYR A 93 6.04 11.36 9.90
N MET A 94 5.01 10.95 10.65
CA MET A 94 4.65 11.58 11.92
C MET A 94 4.90 10.73 13.17
N ASN A 95 5.35 9.47 13.03
CA ASN A 95 5.51 8.52 14.14
C ASN A 95 4.27 8.48 15.05
N LEU A 96 3.18 7.95 14.52
CA LEU A 96 1.90 7.91 15.21
C LEU A 96 1.95 7.01 16.44
N SER A 97 1.12 7.32 17.44
CA SER A 97 1.02 6.48 18.64
C SER A 97 0.47 5.10 18.30
N PHE A 98 0.95 4.07 19.01
CA PHE A 98 0.49 2.70 18.83
C PHE A 98 -1.03 2.57 18.96
N LEU A 99 -1.64 3.21 19.96
CA LEU A 99 -3.09 3.15 20.17
C LEU A 99 -3.87 3.73 19.00
N PHE A 100 -3.42 4.86 18.44
CA PHE A 100 -4.09 5.46 17.29
C PHE A 100 -4.07 4.54 16.07
N ARG A 101 -2.91 3.95 15.75
CA ARG A 101 -2.79 2.99 14.64
C ARG A 101 -3.70 1.77 14.84
N LEU A 102 -3.74 1.23 16.07
CA LEU A 102 -4.59 0.09 16.41
C LEU A 102 -6.08 0.42 16.25
N MET A 103 -6.52 1.60 16.71
CA MET A 103 -7.90 2.03 16.54
C MET A 103 -8.30 2.13 15.07
N VAL A 104 -7.46 2.76 14.25
CA VAL A 104 -7.72 2.93 12.81
C VAL A 104 -7.74 1.57 12.11
N GLN A 105 -6.80 0.67 12.40
CA GLN A 105 -6.80 -0.69 11.83
C GLN A 105 -8.01 -1.53 12.28
N THR A 106 -8.47 -1.35 13.51
CA THR A 106 -9.68 -2.01 14.02
C THR A 106 -10.93 -1.52 13.28
N ILE A 107 -11.02 -0.22 13.04
CA ILE A 107 -12.10 0.37 12.22
C ILE A 107 -12.03 -0.17 10.79
N ALA A 108 -10.83 -0.24 10.20
CA ALA A 108 -10.64 -0.81 8.86
C ALA A 108 -11.16 -2.24 8.76
N ALA A 109 -10.81 -3.08 9.73
CA ALA A 109 -11.28 -4.46 9.80
C ALA A 109 -12.81 -4.53 9.95
N GLY A 110 -13.39 -3.66 10.79
CA GLY A 110 -14.83 -3.54 10.95
C GLY A 110 -15.56 -3.15 9.65
N ILE A 111 -15.00 -2.26 8.84
CA ILE A 111 -15.54 -1.89 7.52
C ILE A 111 -15.60 -3.12 6.60
N VAL A 112 -14.52 -3.91 6.55
CA VAL A 112 -14.48 -5.12 5.71
C VAL A 112 -15.48 -6.16 6.22
N ILE A 113 -15.52 -6.44 7.52
CA ILE A 113 -16.45 -7.41 8.13
C ILE A 113 -17.92 -7.03 7.89
N TYR A 114 -18.24 -5.72 7.93
CA TYR A 114 -19.59 -5.25 7.65
C TYR A 114 -20.00 -5.45 6.18
N GLY A 115 -19.02 -5.36 5.27
CA GLY A 115 -19.23 -5.47 3.83
C GLY A 115 -19.50 -6.88 3.32
N GLY A 116 -19.07 -7.91 4.06
CA GLY A 116 -19.15 -9.32 3.65
C GLY A 116 -17.79 -10.00 3.69
#